data_AF-A0A924APV6-F1
#
_entry.id   AF-A0A924APV6-F1
#
_cell.length_a   1.000
_cell.length_b   1.000
_cell.length_c   1.000
_cell.angle_alpha   90.00
_cell.angle_beta   90.00
_cell.angle_gamma   90.00
#
_symmetry.space_group_name_H-M   'P 1'
#
loop_
_entity.id
_entity.type
_entity.pdbx_description
1 polymer ?
#
loop_
_entity_poly.entity_id
_entity_poly.type
_entity_poly.pdbx_seq_one_letter_code
_entity_poly.pdbx_strand_id
1 'polypeptide(L)'
;MGLKRVVVTGLGAITPVGNTVGAYWAALRAGTSGAAPITRFDATKFRTRFACEVKGYNPDDHFDRKEVKKMDLFTQFAMVAAAEAVQDAHLLDGVDKDRVGVIWGSGIGGLKSLQDECVAFGRGDGTPRFSPFFIPRMIADLAAGHISIKYGFRGPNFVTVSACASASNAVIDAYNYIRLGMADAIVTGGSEAAITESGIGGFNALRAMSERNDD
;
A
#
# COMPACT_ATOMS: atom_id res chain seq x y z
N MET A 1 -29.51 -20.87 3.67
CA MET A 1 -28.17 -20.70 4.27
C MET A 1 -28.14 -19.39 5.04
N GLY A 2 -27.70 -19.39 6.30
CA GLY A 2 -27.55 -18.17 7.09
C GLY A 2 -26.21 -17.50 6.82
N LEU A 3 -26.18 -16.17 6.77
CA LEU A 3 -24.95 -15.39 6.59
C LEU A 3 -24.09 -15.45 7.87
N LYS A 4 -22.78 -15.61 7.72
CA LYS A 4 -21.85 -15.59 8.86
C LYS A 4 -21.69 -14.16 9.41
N ARG A 5 -21.49 -14.03 10.72
CA ARG A 5 -21.03 -12.78 11.33
C ARG A 5 -19.55 -12.59 10.99
N VAL A 6 -19.16 -11.33 10.80
CA VAL A 6 -17.77 -10.94 10.53
C VAL A 6 -17.33 -9.99 11.64
N VAL A 7 -16.10 -10.17 12.11
CA VAL A 7 -15.47 -9.34 13.14
C VAL A 7 -14.07 -8.92 12.68
N VAL A 8 -13.56 -7.82 13.24
CA VAL A 8 -12.17 -7.40 13.06
C VAL A 8 -11.36 -7.94 14.22
N THR A 9 -10.29 -8.70 13.94
CA THR A 9 -9.48 -9.38 14.97
C THR A 9 -8.07 -8.81 15.10
N GLY A 10 -7.58 -8.06 14.11
CA GLY A 10 -6.29 -7.39 14.18
C GLY A 10 -6.21 -6.18 13.28
N LEU A 11 -5.35 -5.23 13.64
CA LEU A 11 -5.13 -3.98 12.95
C LEU A 11 -3.65 -3.78 12.63
N GLY A 12 -3.38 -3.07 11.54
CA GLY A 12 -2.02 -2.68 11.17
C GLY A 12 -2.01 -1.38 10.40
N ALA A 13 -1.01 -0.54 10.63
CA ALA A 13 -0.96 0.79 10.04
C ALA A 13 0.47 1.31 9.86
N ILE A 14 0.75 1.84 8.66
CA ILE A 14 1.91 2.70 8.39
C ILE A 14 1.42 3.99 7.73
N THR A 15 1.65 5.12 8.38
CA THR A 15 1.01 6.40 8.04
C THR A 15 1.97 7.58 8.20
N PRO A 16 1.64 8.76 7.65
CA PRO A 16 2.46 9.98 7.79
C PRO A 16 2.61 10.52 9.22
N VAL A 17 1.83 9.99 10.17
CA VAL A 17 1.80 10.43 11.58
C VAL A 17 2.09 9.28 12.56
N GLY A 18 2.35 8.07 12.07
CA GLY A 18 2.66 6.91 12.90
C GLY A 18 2.84 5.63 12.08
N ASN A 19 3.88 4.86 12.38
CA ASN A 19 4.26 3.64 11.65
C ASN A 19 3.76 2.34 12.33
N THR A 20 2.89 2.48 13.33
CA THR A 20 2.18 1.40 14.04
C THR A 20 0.76 1.89 14.38
N VAL A 21 -0.17 0.99 14.65
CA VAL A 21 -1.54 1.31 15.09
C VAL A 21 -1.52 2.18 16.36
N GLY A 22 -0.66 1.84 17.33
CA GLY A 22 -0.54 2.59 18.58
C GLY A 22 -0.05 4.02 18.36
N ALA A 23 1.00 4.21 17.56
CA ALA A 23 1.54 5.53 17.25
C ALA A 23 0.55 6.35 16.41
N TYR A 24 -0.08 5.73 15.41
CA TYR A 24 -1.10 6.34 14.58
C TYR A 24 -2.28 6.84 15.42
N TRP A 25 -2.82 5.99 16.30
CA TRP A 25 -3.95 6.34 17.17
C TRP A 25 -3.61 7.48 18.13
N ALA A 26 -2.42 7.45 18.75
CA ALA A 26 -1.97 8.53 19.62
C ALA A 26 -1.88 9.87 18.87
N ALA A 27 -1.34 9.87 17.65
CA ALA A 27 -1.24 11.06 16.82
C ALA A 27 -2.60 11.62 16.38
N LEU A 28 -3.55 10.74 16.02
CA LEU A 28 -4.92 11.16 15.71
C LEU A 28 -5.58 11.87 16.90
N ARG A 29 -5.44 11.29 18.12
CA ARG A 29 -5.99 11.89 19.34
C ARG A 29 -5.37 13.24 19.68
N ALA A 30 -4.12 13.46 19.31
CA ALA A 30 -3.41 14.72 19.51
C ALA A 30 -3.67 15.76 18.42
N GLY A 31 -4.35 15.41 17.32
CA GLY A 31 -4.54 16.30 16.18
C GLY A 31 -3.25 16.58 15.39
N THR A 32 -2.28 15.66 15.43
CA THR A 32 -0.99 15.82 14.76
C THR A 32 -1.16 15.85 13.24
N SER A 33 -0.63 16.89 12.58
CA SER A 33 -0.59 16.95 11.12
C SER A 33 0.55 16.09 10.54
N GLY A 34 0.25 15.38 9.45
CA GLY A 34 1.25 14.64 8.67
C GLY A 34 1.96 15.47 7.61
N ALA A 35 1.44 16.64 7.27
CA ALA A 35 1.91 17.45 6.15
C ALA A 35 3.28 18.07 6.43
N ALA A 36 4.16 18.04 5.43
CA ALA A 36 5.48 18.66 5.43
C ALA A 36 5.91 18.93 3.98
N PRO A 37 6.95 19.75 3.75
CA PRO A 37 7.57 19.86 2.43
C PRO A 37 7.93 18.48 1.87
N ILE A 38 7.71 18.26 0.56
CA ILE A 38 8.09 17.02 -0.11
C ILE A 38 9.60 16.84 -0.01
N THR A 39 10.05 15.68 0.43
CA THR A 39 11.48 15.35 0.56
C THR A 39 11.94 14.26 -0.40
N ARG A 40 10.99 13.52 -1.00
CA ARG A 40 11.29 12.40 -1.91
C ARG A 40 11.88 12.81 -3.26
N PHE A 41 11.64 14.04 -3.69
CA PHE A 41 12.16 14.60 -4.95
C PHE A 41 12.17 16.13 -4.88
N ASP A 42 12.85 16.78 -5.83
CA ASP A 42 12.86 18.24 -5.95
C ASP A 42 11.50 18.75 -6.46
N ALA A 43 10.66 19.21 -5.53
CA ALA A 43 9.34 19.76 -5.82
C ALA A 43 9.36 21.27 -6.16
N THR A 44 10.51 21.95 -6.26
CA THR A 44 10.58 23.42 -6.41
C THR A 44 9.81 23.96 -7.62
N LYS A 45 9.70 23.18 -8.70
CA LYS A 45 8.98 23.54 -9.93
C LYS A 45 7.51 23.11 -9.95
N PHE A 46 7.02 22.46 -8.89
CA PHE A 46 5.65 21.97 -8.79
C PHE A 46 4.74 23.00 -8.13
N ARG A 47 3.45 22.98 -8.49
CA ARG A 47 2.46 23.90 -7.91
C ARG A 47 2.19 23.57 -6.44
N THR A 48 2.15 22.27 -6.13
CA THR A 48 2.12 21.76 -4.75
C THR A 48 3.50 21.23 -4.38
N ARG A 49 4.02 21.67 -3.22
CA ARG A 49 5.38 21.37 -2.73
C ARG A 49 5.40 20.69 -1.36
N PHE A 50 4.22 20.31 -0.85
CA PHE A 50 4.05 19.61 0.41
C PHE A 50 3.25 18.32 0.20
N ALA A 51 3.46 17.34 1.08
CA ALA A 51 2.72 16.10 1.11
C ALA A 51 2.73 15.50 2.51
N CYS A 52 1.92 14.46 2.72
CA CYS A 52 1.96 13.65 3.92
C CYS A 52 2.81 12.39 3.63
N GLU A 53 4.13 12.53 3.68
CA GLU A 53 5.06 11.40 3.51
C GLU A 53 5.10 10.54 4.79
N VAL A 54 5.20 9.22 4.64
CA VAL A 54 5.56 8.32 5.76
C VAL A 54 6.95 8.69 6.26
N LYS A 55 7.07 9.00 7.56
CA LYS A 55 8.29 9.51 8.19
C LYS A 55 9.05 8.40 8.90
N GLY A 56 10.38 8.44 8.87
CA GLY A 56 11.23 7.50 9.62
C GLY A 56 11.07 6.03 9.20
N TYR A 57 10.58 5.78 7.99
CA TYR A 57 10.48 4.44 7.44
C TYR A 57 11.81 4.02 6.80
N ASN A 58 12.36 2.89 7.24
CA ASN A 58 13.55 2.28 6.66
C ASN A 58 13.23 0.84 6.21
N PRO A 59 13.35 0.51 4.92
CA PRO A 59 13.06 -0.84 4.41
C PRO A 59 13.91 -1.95 5.06
N ASP A 60 15.16 -1.64 5.43
CA ASP A 60 16.10 -2.62 6.00
C ASP A 60 15.65 -3.11 7.39
N ASP A 61 14.74 -2.41 8.08
CA ASP A 61 14.18 -2.83 9.36
C ASP A 61 13.09 -3.91 9.21
N HIS A 62 12.59 -4.12 7.99
CA HIS A 62 11.44 -4.98 7.71
C HIS A 62 11.73 -6.08 6.68
N PHE A 63 12.71 -5.88 5.82
CA PHE A 63 12.95 -6.72 4.66
C PHE A 63 14.45 -6.92 4.40
N ASP A 64 14.80 -8.11 3.91
CA ASP A 64 16.11 -8.30 3.31
C ASP A 64 16.27 -7.45 2.05
N ARG A 65 17.50 -6.96 1.80
CA ARG A 65 17.82 -6.15 0.62
C ARG A 65 17.41 -6.77 -0.72
N LYS A 66 17.38 -8.10 -0.81
CA LYS A 66 16.94 -8.81 -2.02
C LYS A 66 15.43 -8.70 -2.25
N GLU A 67 14.65 -8.67 -1.18
CA GLU A 67 13.19 -8.53 -1.24
C GLU A 67 12.79 -7.09 -1.53
N VAL A 68 13.47 -6.10 -0.92
CA VAL A 68 13.24 -4.67 -1.20
C VAL A 68 13.34 -4.37 -2.70
N LYS A 69 14.33 -4.94 -3.40
CA LYS A 69 14.53 -4.74 -4.85
C LYS A 69 13.40 -5.27 -5.73
N LYS A 70 12.55 -6.15 -5.20
CA LYS A 70 11.41 -6.75 -5.92
C LYS A 70 10.11 -6.00 -5.68
N MET A 71 10.09 -5.04 -4.76
CA MET A 71 8.88 -4.35 -4.32
C MET A 71 8.97 -2.85 -4.61
N ASP A 72 7.89 -2.27 -5.14
CA ASP A 72 7.69 -0.83 -5.02
C ASP A 72 7.30 -0.46 -3.58
N LEU A 73 7.38 0.82 -3.23
CA LEU A 73 7.14 1.30 -1.89
C LEU A 73 5.69 1.06 -1.43
N PHE A 74 4.71 1.08 -2.34
CA PHE A 74 3.32 0.78 -1.97
C PHE A 74 3.19 -0.66 -1.45
N THR A 75 3.86 -1.62 -2.11
CA THR A 75 3.92 -3.03 -1.67
C THR A 75 4.64 -3.15 -0.34
N GLN A 76 5.73 -2.41 -0.15
CA GLN A 76 6.45 -2.40 1.13
C GLN A 76 5.54 -1.94 2.28
N PHE A 77 4.76 -0.87 2.07
CA PHE A 77 3.76 -0.42 3.05
C PHE A 77 2.68 -1.47 3.32
N ALA A 78 2.17 -2.14 2.27
CA ALA A 78 1.23 -3.24 2.42
C ALA A 78 1.79 -4.34 3.33
N MET A 79 3.04 -4.73 3.10
CA MET A 79 3.70 -5.80 3.82
C MET A 79 3.97 -5.46 5.30
N VAL A 80 4.29 -4.20 5.61
CA VAL A 80 4.46 -3.73 6.99
C VAL A 80 3.12 -3.70 7.71
N ALA A 81 2.09 -3.06 7.13
CA ALA A 81 0.77 -2.99 7.74
C ALA A 81 0.13 -4.37 7.92
N ALA A 82 0.23 -5.25 6.91
CA ALA A 82 -0.28 -6.62 7.00
C ALA A 82 0.47 -7.43 8.07
N ALA A 83 1.77 -7.19 8.28
CA ALA A 83 2.52 -7.88 9.33
C ALA A 83 2.04 -7.51 10.73
N GLU A 84 1.82 -6.23 11.00
CA GLU A 84 1.24 -5.78 12.27
C GLU A 84 -0.17 -6.38 12.47
N ALA A 85 -1.03 -6.35 11.44
CA ALA A 85 -2.39 -6.88 11.53
C ALA A 85 -2.45 -8.41 11.75
N VAL A 86 -1.60 -9.17 11.05
CA VAL A 86 -1.52 -10.63 11.21
C VAL A 86 -1.01 -11.02 12.60
N GLN A 87 -0.05 -10.26 13.13
CA GLN A 87 0.48 -10.47 14.47
C GLN A 87 -0.55 -10.10 15.55
N ASP A 88 -1.18 -8.93 15.45
CA ASP A 88 -2.21 -8.44 16.39
C ASP A 88 -3.40 -9.41 16.47
N ALA A 89 -3.78 -10.02 15.35
CA ALA A 89 -4.83 -11.03 15.28
C ALA A 89 -4.44 -12.41 15.83
N HIS A 90 -3.16 -12.66 16.12
CA HIS A 90 -2.63 -14.01 16.38
C HIS A 90 -3.04 -15.02 15.28
N LEU A 91 -3.12 -14.55 14.03
CA LEU A 91 -3.84 -15.26 12.97
C LEU A 91 -3.17 -16.59 12.59
N LEU A 92 -1.87 -16.75 12.84
CA LEU A 92 -1.13 -17.97 12.46
C LEU A 92 -1.36 -19.15 13.42
N ASP A 93 -2.03 -18.93 14.55
CA ASP A 93 -2.22 -19.94 15.59
C ASP A 93 -3.39 -20.88 15.25
N GLY A 94 -3.08 -21.93 14.49
CA GLY A 94 -4.03 -23.02 14.19
C GLY A 94 -5.04 -22.73 13.08
N VAL A 95 -4.82 -21.69 12.28
CA VAL A 95 -5.68 -21.37 11.13
C VAL A 95 -5.46 -22.33 9.96
N ASP A 96 -6.54 -22.71 9.27
CA ASP A 96 -6.45 -23.35 7.97
C ASP A 96 -6.08 -22.32 6.90
N LYS A 97 -4.83 -22.39 6.42
CA LYS A 97 -4.31 -21.44 5.43
C LYS A 97 -5.02 -21.49 4.08
N ASP A 98 -5.68 -22.58 3.73
CA ASP A 98 -6.52 -22.66 2.51
C ASP A 98 -7.82 -21.85 2.64
N ARG A 99 -8.18 -21.49 3.87
CA ARG A 99 -9.35 -20.68 4.22
C ARG A 99 -9.01 -19.24 4.58
N VAL A 100 -7.73 -18.85 4.49
CA VAL A 100 -7.28 -17.46 4.67
C VAL A 100 -7.03 -16.82 3.32
N GLY A 101 -7.78 -15.75 3.01
CA GLY A 101 -7.59 -14.94 1.81
C GLY A 101 -6.78 -13.67 2.05
N VAL A 102 -6.44 -13.00 0.96
CA VAL A 102 -5.87 -11.64 0.94
C VAL A 102 -6.62 -10.83 -0.10
N ILE A 103 -7.37 -9.82 0.34
CA ILE A 103 -8.06 -8.90 -0.56
C ILE A 103 -7.57 -7.50 -0.23
N TRP A 104 -6.74 -6.93 -1.10
CA TRP A 104 -6.05 -5.67 -0.83
C TRP A 104 -6.49 -4.58 -1.79
N GLY A 105 -6.24 -3.31 -1.45
CA GLY A 105 -6.56 -2.16 -2.29
C GLY A 105 -5.31 -1.36 -2.64
N SER A 106 -5.21 -0.92 -3.89
CA SER A 106 -4.28 0.15 -4.29
C SER A 106 -4.95 0.96 -5.40
N GLY A 107 -4.75 2.28 -5.41
CA GLY A 107 -5.36 3.15 -6.40
C GLY A 107 -4.57 3.13 -7.71
N ILE A 108 -3.25 3.29 -7.59
CA ILE A 108 -2.33 3.43 -8.72
C ILE A 108 -1.30 2.30 -8.76
N GLY A 109 -0.88 1.77 -7.60
CA GLY A 109 0.16 0.74 -7.52
C GLY A 109 1.56 1.34 -7.62
N GLY A 110 2.47 0.65 -8.32
CA GLY A 110 3.88 0.99 -8.37
C GLY A 110 4.22 2.14 -9.31
N LEU A 111 3.65 3.33 -9.05
CA LEU A 111 3.82 4.51 -9.89
C LEU A 111 5.29 4.95 -9.98
N LYS A 112 6.05 4.86 -8.89
CA LYS A 112 7.46 5.22 -8.88
C LYS A 112 8.28 4.29 -9.76
N SER A 113 8.06 2.98 -9.65
CA SER A 113 8.71 1.98 -10.50
C SER A 113 8.39 2.19 -11.97
N LEU A 114 7.13 2.49 -12.32
CA LEU A 114 6.75 2.85 -13.70
C LEU A 114 7.47 4.10 -14.19
N GLN A 115 7.43 5.18 -13.39
CA GLN A 115 8.06 6.44 -13.72
C GLN A 115 9.57 6.28 -13.99
N ASP A 116 10.27 5.57 -13.11
CA ASP A 116 11.72 5.39 -13.21
C ASP A 116 12.12 4.62 -14.46
N GLU A 117 11.42 3.52 -14.76
CA GLU A 117 11.69 2.68 -15.92
C GLU A 117 11.37 3.41 -17.24
N CYS A 118 10.25 4.16 -17.30
CA CYS A 118 9.91 4.97 -18.47
C CYS A 118 10.90 6.12 -18.69
N VAL A 119 11.32 6.82 -17.63
CA VAL A 119 12.30 7.91 -17.72
C VAL A 119 13.67 7.38 -18.14
N ALA A 120 14.10 6.23 -17.58
CA ALA A 120 15.36 5.60 -17.95
C ALA A 120 15.37 5.19 -19.43
N PHE A 121 14.29 4.59 -19.92
CA PHE A 121 14.13 4.24 -21.33
C PHE A 121 14.13 5.49 -22.24
N GLY A 122 13.34 6.51 -21.88
CA GLY A 122 13.21 7.74 -22.68
C GLY A 122 14.48 8.60 -22.74
N ARG A 123 15.39 8.46 -21.77
CA ARG A 123 16.73 9.08 -21.80
C ARG A 123 17.77 8.26 -22.57
N GLY A 124 17.45 7.01 -22.90
CA GLY A 124 18.32 6.11 -23.65
C GLY A 124 18.30 6.38 -25.16
N ASP A 125 18.86 5.44 -25.91
CA ASP A 125 18.92 5.44 -27.38
C ASP A 125 17.76 4.68 -28.04
N GLY A 126 16.74 4.30 -27.26
CA GLY A 126 15.64 3.42 -27.68
C GLY A 126 15.88 1.93 -27.41
N THR A 127 17.04 1.53 -26.85
CA THR A 127 17.27 0.14 -26.41
C THR A 127 16.48 -0.17 -25.12
N PRO A 128 15.61 -1.20 -25.07
CA PRO A 128 14.73 -1.48 -23.93
C PRO A 128 15.46 -2.21 -22.78
N ARG A 129 16.18 -1.47 -21.94
CA ARG A 129 16.94 -1.99 -20.78
C ARG A 129 16.12 -1.98 -19.48
N PHE A 130 14.95 -2.60 -19.49
CA PHE A 130 14.06 -2.66 -18.33
C PHE A 130 14.53 -3.67 -17.27
N SER A 131 14.26 -3.37 -16.00
CA SER A 131 14.45 -4.35 -14.92
C SER A 131 13.55 -5.57 -15.10
N PRO A 132 14.03 -6.81 -14.81
CA PRO A 132 13.16 -7.99 -14.78
C PRO A 132 12.08 -7.91 -13.67
N PHE A 133 12.25 -7.00 -12.71
CA PHE A 133 11.28 -6.73 -11.65
C PHE A 133 10.37 -5.55 -11.96
N PHE A 134 10.45 -4.93 -13.15
CA PHE A 134 9.61 -3.79 -13.49
C PHE A 134 8.12 -4.13 -13.35
N ILE A 135 7.63 -5.12 -14.11
CA ILE A 135 6.22 -5.50 -14.06
C ILE A 135 5.80 -5.95 -12.64
N PRO A 136 6.52 -6.87 -11.96
CA PRO A 136 6.19 -7.24 -10.58
C PRO A 136 6.15 -6.08 -9.58
N ARG A 137 6.97 -5.04 -9.77
CA ARG A 137 6.95 -3.86 -8.90
C ARG A 137 5.81 -2.90 -9.23
N MET A 138 5.34 -2.89 -10.47
CA MET A 138 4.35 -1.93 -10.95
C MET A 138 2.91 -2.36 -10.64
N ILE A 139 2.57 -3.62 -10.92
CA ILE A 139 1.17 -4.08 -10.89
C ILE A 139 0.63 -4.13 -9.45
N ALA A 140 -0.59 -3.61 -9.27
CA ALA A 140 -1.19 -3.40 -7.95
C ALA A 140 -1.44 -4.69 -7.17
N ASP A 141 -1.74 -5.79 -7.86
CA ASP A 141 -2.09 -7.08 -7.26
C ASP A 141 -0.94 -7.72 -6.48
N LEU A 142 0.31 -7.31 -6.78
CA LEU A 142 1.49 -7.85 -6.11
C LEU A 142 1.57 -7.48 -4.63
N ALA A 143 0.85 -6.44 -4.16
CA ALA A 143 0.67 -6.23 -2.72
C ALA A 143 -0.01 -7.43 -2.05
N ALA A 144 -1.14 -7.90 -2.59
CA ALA A 144 -1.84 -9.08 -2.07
C ALA A 144 -1.03 -10.37 -2.30
N GLY A 145 -0.38 -10.48 -3.47
CA GLY A 145 0.53 -11.58 -3.80
C GLY A 145 1.67 -11.75 -2.79
N HIS A 146 2.38 -10.68 -2.44
CA HIS A 146 3.47 -10.73 -1.47
C HIS A 146 2.99 -11.10 -0.06
N ILE A 147 1.84 -10.59 0.38
CA ILE A 147 1.24 -10.96 1.68
C ILE A 147 0.89 -12.46 1.69
N SER A 148 0.23 -12.94 0.64
CA SER A 148 -0.13 -14.35 0.48
C SER A 148 1.10 -15.26 0.52
N ILE A 149 2.15 -14.94 -0.25
CA ILE A 149 3.41 -15.70 -0.28
C ILE A 149 4.07 -15.74 1.10
N LYS A 150 4.16 -14.60 1.79
CA LYS A 150 4.85 -14.51 3.10
C LYS A 150 4.23 -15.41 4.15
N TYR A 151 2.89 -15.49 4.20
CA TYR A 151 2.19 -16.26 5.24
C TYR A 151 1.69 -17.63 4.77
N GLY A 152 1.76 -17.90 3.47
CA GLY A 152 1.27 -19.14 2.85
C GLY A 152 -0.26 -19.23 2.78
N PHE A 153 -0.94 -18.08 2.73
CA PHE A 153 -2.40 -17.96 2.62
C PHE A 153 -2.84 -18.31 1.20
N ARG A 154 -3.76 -19.28 1.08
CA ARG A 154 -4.16 -19.94 -0.16
C ARG A 154 -5.65 -19.81 -0.48
N GLY A 155 -6.38 -19.00 0.28
CA GLY A 155 -7.74 -18.59 -0.04
C GLY A 155 -7.80 -17.53 -1.16
N PRO A 156 -8.95 -16.83 -1.30
CA PRO A 156 -9.12 -15.78 -2.32
C PRO A 156 -8.01 -14.73 -2.26
N ASN A 157 -7.36 -14.46 -3.40
CA ASN A 157 -6.24 -13.52 -3.51
C ASN A 157 -6.42 -12.60 -4.72
N PHE A 158 -6.71 -11.32 -4.49
CA PHE A 158 -6.82 -10.31 -5.53
C PHE A 158 -6.73 -8.89 -4.95
N VAL A 159 -6.72 -7.89 -5.84
CA VAL A 159 -6.75 -6.47 -5.47
C VAL A 159 -7.92 -5.76 -6.10
N THR A 160 -8.52 -4.84 -5.34
CA THR A 160 -9.53 -3.90 -5.82
C THR A 160 -8.87 -2.59 -6.23
N VAL A 161 -9.27 -2.07 -7.38
CA VAL A 161 -8.77 -0.80 -7.93
C VAL A 161 -9.96 0.09 -8.30
N SER A 162 -10.29 1.01 -7.40
CA SER A 162 -11.39 1.99 -7.53
C SER A 162 -10.95 3.37 -7.02
N ALA A 163 -9.71 3.75 -7.32
CA ALA A 163 -9.07 4.99 -6.90
C ALA A 163 -9.15 5.19 -5.36
N CYS A 164 -9.69 6.30 -4.88
CA CYS A 164 -9.79 6.60 -3.45
C CYS A 164 -10.62 5.57 -2.67
N ALA A 165 -11.48 4.81 -3.35
CA ALA A 165 -12.33 3.79 -2.74
C ALA A 165 -11.70 2.39 -2.72
N SER A 166 -10.49 2.19 -3.28
CA SER A 166 -9.88 0.86 -3.44
C SER A 166 -9.89 0.06 -2.14
N ALA A 167 -9.34 0.62 -1.05
CA ALA A 167 -9.27 -0.07 0.24
C ALA A 167 -10.67 -0.33 0.84
N SER A 168 -11.61 0.61 0.69
CA SER A 168 -12.99 0.42 1.15
C SER A 168 -13.69 -0.71 0.38
N ASN A 169 -13.48 -0.81 -0.93
CA ASN A 169 -14.00 -1.93 -1.72
C ASN A 169 -13.34 -3.26 -1.32
N ALA A 170 -12.02 -3.27 -1.05
CA ALA A 170 -11.34 -4.47 -0.57
C ALA A 170 -11.96 -4.99 0.74
N VAL A 171 -12.26 -4.08 1.68
CA VAL A 171 -12.91 -4.43 2.96
C VAL A 171 -14.35 -4.93 2.74
N ILE A 172 -15.11 -4.32 1.82
CA ILE A 172 -16.47 -4.78 1.48
C ILE A 172 -16.44 -6.19 0.87
N ASP A 173 -15.51 -6.45 -0.05
CA ASP A 173 -15.33 -7.77 -0.64
C ASP A 173 -14.90 -8.77 0.44
N ALA A 174 -13.91 -8.46 1.27
CA ALA A 174 -13.49 -9.32 2.38
C ALA A 174 -14.66 -9.67 3.32
N TYR A 175 -15.47 -8.68 3.70
CA TYR A 175 -16.69 -8.89 4.47
C TYR A 175 -17.67 -9.85 3.77
N ASN A 176 -17.88 -9.67 2.46
CA ASN A 176 -18.81 -10.51 1.70
C ASN A 176 -18.27 -11.95 1.52
N TYR A 177 -16.98 -12.13 1.26
CA TYR A 177 -16.39 -13.46 1.12
C TYR A 177 -16.47 -14.25 2.43
N ILE A 178 -16.23 -13.61 3.59
CA ILE A 178 -16.38 -14.28 4.89
C ILE A 178 -17.85 -14.58 5.20
N ARG A 179 -18.75 -13.59 5.04
CA ARG A 179 -20.17 -13.79 5.38
C ARG A 179 -20.87 -14.85 4.51
N LEU A 180 -20.39 -15.05 3.28
CA LEU A 180 -20.84 -16.08 2.34
C LEU A 180 -20.16 -17.45 2.57
N GLY A 181 -19.21 -17.55 3.50
CA GLY A 181 -18.51 -18.79 3.82
C GLY A 181 -17.41 -19.18 2.81
N MET A 182 -16.98 -18.26 1.95
CA MET A 182 -15.92 -18.50 0.95
C MET A 182 -14.52 -18.48 1.57
N ALA A 183 -14.35 -17.81 2.71
CA ALA A 183 -13.14 -17.80 3.52
C ALA A 183 -13.51 -17.71 5.01
N ASP A 184 -12.58 -18.11 5.90
CA ASP A 184 -12.76 -18.00 7.35
C ASP A 184 -12.06 -16.76 7.91
N ALA A 185 -10.99 -16.31 7.26
CA ALA A 185 -10.31 -15.05 7.54
C ALA A 185 -9.81 -14.42 6.23
N ILE A 186 -9.71 -13.08 6.20
CA ILE A 186 -9.12 -12.37 5.07
C ILE A 186 -8.26 -11.23 5.61
N VAL A 187 -7.00 -11.18 5.18
CA VAL A 187 -6.16 -9.99 5.38
C VAL A 187 -6.58 -8.95 4.34
N THR A 188 -7.10 -7.81 4.81
CA THR A 188 -7.65 -6.77 3.92
C THR A 188 -7.26 -5.37 4.37
N GLY A 189 -7.27 -4.43 3.43
CA GLY A 189 -6.83 -3.06 3.64
C GLY A 189 -6.42 -2.41 2.32
N GLY A 190 -5.48 -1.46 2.38
CA GLY A 190 -4.90 -0.88 1.19
C GLY A 190 -3.61 -0.12 1.46
N SER A 191 -2.88 0.17 0.39
CA SER A 191 -1.58 0.84 0.45
C SER A 191 -1.33 1.65 -0.81
N GLU A 192 -0.68 2.80 -0.66
CA GLU A 192 -0.37 3.68 -1.78
C GLU A 192 0.96 4.41 -1.57
N ALA A 193 1.68 4.68 -2.66
CA ALA A 193 2.95 5.40 -2.63
C ALA A 193 3.11 6.41 -3.79
N ALA A 194 2.02 7.10 -4.13
CA ALA A 194 1.93 7.99 -5.29
C ALA A 194 2.57 9.38 -5.12
N ILE A 195 3.34 9.63 -4.05
CA ILE A 195 4.13 10.87 -3.89
C ILE A 195 5.39 10.73 -4.77
N THR A 196 5.20 10.98 -6.07
CA THR A 196 6.21 10.97 -7.12
C THR A 196 6.03 12.19 -8.03
N GLU A 197 7.00 12.49 -8.88
CA GLU A 197 6.91 13.57 -9.87
C GLU A 197 5.68 13.42 -10.77
N SER A 198 5.43 12.23 -11.32
CA SER A 198 4.25 11.94 -12.13
C SER A 198 2.95 12.03 -11.33
N GLY A 199 2.94 11.58 -10.08
CA GLY A 199 1.75 11.66 -9.21
C GLY A 199 1.36 13.10 -8.90
N ILE A 200 2.29 13.86 -8.32
CA ILE A 200 2.07 15.27 -7.95
C ILE A 200 1.80 16.12 -9.20
N GLY A 201 2.59 15.94 -10.27
CA GLY A 201 2.40 16.66 -11.53
C GLY A 201 1.06 16.36 -12.20
N GLY A 202 0.64 15.09 -12.23
CA GLY A 202 -0.65 14.68 -12.80
C GLY A 202 -1.84 15.29 -12.05
N PHE A 203 -1.86 15.19 -10.72
CA PHE A 203 -2.95 15.77 -9.93
C PHE A 203 -2.94 17.31 -9.87
N ASN A 204 -1.76 17.95 -9.99
CA ASN A 204 -1.66 19.40 -10.22
C ASN A 204 -2.29 19.81 -11.56
N ALA A 205 -2.07 19.05 -12.63
CA ALA A 205 -2.68 19.33 -13.93
C ALA A 205 -4.22 19.25 -13.90
N LEU A 206 -4.76 18.35 -13.07
CA LEU A 206 -6.19 18.22 -12.81
C LEU A 206 -6.77 19.31 -11.89
N ARG A 207 -5.93 20.16 -11.29
CA ARG A 207 -6.30 21.13 -10.24
C ARG A 207 -6.99 20.49 -9.04
N ALA A 208 -6.63 19.24 -8.72
CA ALA A 208 -7.18 18.49 -7.61
C ALA A 208 -6.46 18.75 -6.27
N MET A 209 -5.28 19.36 -6.32
CA MET A 209 -4.37 19.52 -5.17
C MET A 209 -4.41 20.96 -4.65
N SER A 210 -4.26 21.12 -3.33
CA SER A 210 -4.03 22.43 -2.73
C SER A 210 -2.65 22.99 -3.14
N GLU A 211 -2.59 24.29 -3.41
CA GLU A 211 -1.37 25.04 -3.75
C GLU A 211 -0.93 25.98 -2.60
N ARG A 212 -1.55 25.82 -1.42
CA ARG A 212 -1.26 26.57 -0.18
C ARG A 212 0.06 26.11 0.45
N ASN A 213 1.17 26.45 -0.17
CA ASN A 213 2.49 25.95 0.21
C ASN A 213 3.08 26.60 1.47
N ASP A 214 2.49 27.70 1.93
CA ASP A 214 2.99 28.53 3.04
C ASP A 214 2.18 28.35 4.34
N ASP A 215 1.20 27.43 4.33
CA ASP A 215 0.33 27.07 5.47
C ASP A 215 0.70 25.69 6.04
#